data_AF-A0A939HKE8-F1
#
_entry.id   AF-A0A939HKE8-F1
#
_cell.length_a   1.000
_cell.length_b   1.000
_cell.length_c   1.000
_cell.angle_alpha   90.00
_cell.angle_beta   90.00
_cell.angle_gamma   90.00
#
_symmetry.space_group_name_H-M   'P 1'
#
loop_
_entity.id
_entity.type
_entity.pdbx_description
1 polymer ?
#
loop_
_entity_poly.entity_id
_entity_poly.type
_entity_poly.pdbx_seq_one_letter_code
_entity_poly.pdbx_strand_id
1 'polypeptide(L)'
;MVEKTDGPDGKHAVVSAEQWRRVLSLTEEGLSLRDIAHHPGMPAWPVLRQHVRRSGGAATAYARARMLAAEAFEDRLLKELETVRGDDTAALRLRIDTLKWLMSKRAPARYGERTGADTQAPATRAAPPGVIRRIIVDPEQDIS
;
A
#
# COMPACT_ATOMS: atom_id res chain seq x y z
N MET A 1 -14.71 44.01 37.14
CA MET A 1 -14.48 42.55 37.21
C MET A 1 -14.66 42.01 35.80
N VAL A 2 -13.60 42.06 34.99
CA VAL A 2 -13.54 41.44 33.67
C VAL A 2 -12.29 40.59 33.75
N GLU A 3 -12.48 39.31 34.03
CA GLU A 3 -11.40 38.35 34.01
C GLU A 3 -10.93 38.23 32.55
N LYS A 4 -9.75 38.79 32.28
CA LYS A 4 -8.97 38.43 31.09
C LYS A 4 -8.70 36.93 31.20
N THR A 5 -9.45 36.13 30.45
CA THR A 5 -9.04 34.76 30.14
C THR A 5 -7.81 34.87 29.23
N ASP A 6 -6.66 34.76 29.86
CA ASP A 6 -5.36 34.62 29.20
C ASP A 6 -5.41 33.33 28.36
N GLY A 7 -5.63 33.48 27.05
CA GLY A 7 -5.62 32.35 26.12
C GLY A 7 -4.19 31.84 26.00
N PRO A 8 -3.92 30.52 26.09
CA PRO A 8 -2.55 30.05 26.13
C PRO A 8 -1.92 30.21 24.75
N ASP A 9 -1.06 31.23 24.67
CA ASP A 9 0.05 31.44 23.76
C ASP A 9 0.39 30.26 22.84
N GLY A 10 0.28 30.51 21.53
CA GLY A 10 0.83 29.69 20.46
C GLY A 10 2.37 29.67 20.45
N LYS A 11 2.96 29.02 21.45
CA LYS A 11 4.40 28.70 21.51
C LYS A 11 4.55 27.23 21.14
N HIS A 12 5.49 26.92 20.25
CA HIS A 12 5.79 25.59 19.71
C HIS A 12 5.65 24.47 20.75
N ALA A 13 4.45 23.88 20.85
CA ALA A 13 4.19 22.85 21.85
C ALA A 13 5.08 21.65 21.53
N VAL A 14 6.02 21.36 22.42
CA VAL A 14 6.86 20.17 22.30
C VAL A 14 5.94 18.98 22.54
N VAL A 15 5.83 18.10 21.55
CA VAL A 15 5.08 16.85 21.69
C VAL A 15 5.77 16.02 22.75
N SER A 16 5.07 15.70 23.84
CA SER A 16 5.61 14.86 24.91
C SER A 16 5.79 13.42 24.43
N ALA A 17 6.65 12.65 25.12
CA ALA A 17 6.85 11.24 24.77
C ALA A 17 5.57 10.40 24.91
N GLU A 18 4.70 10.74 25.87
CA GLU A 18 3.39 10.09 26.04
C GLU A 18 2.44 10.43 24.89
N GLN A 19 2.33 11.72 24.54
CA GLN A 19 1.54 12.16 23.38
C GLN A 19 2.03 11.47 22.11
N TRP A 20 3.35 11.35 21.93
CA TRP A 20 3.92 10.70 20.76
C TRP A 20 3.60 9.20 20.72
N ARG A 21 3.74 8.46 21.83
CA ARG A 21 3.31 7.06 21.91
C ARG A 21 1.83 6.89 21.58
N ARG A 22 0.99 7.79 22.08
CA ARG A 22 -0.45 7.77 21.81
C ARG A 22 -0.76 8.09 20.34
N VAL A 23 -0.06 9.03 19.72
CA VAL A 23 -0.17 9.34 18.28
C VAL A 23 0.19 8.11 17.43
N LEU A 24 1.28 7.41 17.77
CA LEU A 24 1.69 6.21 17.04
C LEU A 24 0.63 5.11 17.14
N SER A 25 0.16 4.80 18.35
CA SER A 25 -0.90 3.81 18.57
C SER A 25 -2.18 4.15 17.81
N LEU A 26 -2.65 5.41 17.84
CA LEU A 26 -3.83 5.81 17.07
C LEU A 26 -3.59 5.78 15.55
N THR A 27 -2.36 6.02 15.11
CA THR A 27 -2.00 5.91 13.69
C THR A 27 -2.04 4.46 13.23
N GLU A 28 -1.58 3.51 14.07
CA GLU A 28 -1.69 2.06 13.84
C GLU A 28 -3.15 1.60 13.76
N GLU A 29 -4.05 2.23 14.51
CA GLU A 29 -5.52 2.06 14.39
C GLU A 29 -6.12 2.75 13.14
N GLY A 30 -5.28 3.33 12.28
CA GLY A 30 -5.70 3.94 11.03
C GLY A 30 -6.34 5.33 11.17
N LEU A 31 -6.10 6.05 12.26
CA LEU A 31 -6.49 7.47 12.38
C LEU A 31 -5.47 8.37 11.66
N SER A 32 -5.95 9.48 11.10
CA SER A 32 -5.08 10.50 10.55
C SER A 32 -4.56 11.43 11.67
N LEU A 33 -3.43 12.13 11.43
CA LEU A 33 -2.98 13.18 12.36
C LEU A 33 -4.02 14.28 12.58
N ARG A 34 -4.94 14.49 11.62
CA ARG A 34 -6.04 15.46 11.79
C ARG A 34 -7.04 14.94 12.81
N ASP A 35 -7.45 13.69 12.69
CA ASP A 35 -8.39 13.07 13.63
C ASP A 35 -7.78 13.02 15.03
N ILE A 36 -6.51 12.62 15.12
CA ILE A 36 -5.76 12.56 16.39
C ILE A 36 -5.72 13.94 17.06
N ALA A 37 -5.53 15.03 16.30
CA ALA A 37 -5.48 16.37 16.87
C ALA A 37 -6.81 16.84 17.50
N HIS A 38 -7.94 16.19 17.20
CA HIS A 38 -9.23 16.48 17.85
C HIS A 38 -9.42 15.75 19.18
N HIS A 39 -8.54 14.79 19.53
CA HIS A 39 -8.66 14.10 20.81
C HIS A 39 -8.25 15.00 21.98
N PRO A 40 -8.91 14.89 23.14
CA PRO A 40 -8.54 15.63 24.34
C PRO A 40 -7.07 15.42 24.73
N GLY A 41 -6.37 16.51 25.04
CA GLY A 41 -4.96 16.48 25.45
C GLY A 41 -3.96 16.27 24.30
N MET A 42 -4.41 16.24 23.05
CA MET A 42 -3.51 16.13 21.89
C MET A 42 -3.00 17.50 21.42
N PRO A 43 -1.74 17.57 20.94
CA PRO A 43 -1.26 18.75 20.24
C PRO A 43 -2.07 19.02 18.97
N ALA A 44 -2.18 20.29 18.60
CA ALA A 44 -2.84 20.69 17.37
C ALA A 44 -2.16 20.08 16.14
N TRP A 45 -2.93 19.89 15.06
CA TRP A 45 -2.46 19.27 13.82
C TRP A 45 -1.14 19.84 13.25
N PRO A 46 -0.92 21.18 13.19
CA PRO A 46 0.34 21.73 12.69
C PRO A 46 1.56 21.29 13.52
N VAL A 47 1.38 21.14 14.85
CA VAL A 47 2.43 20.71 15.77
C VAL A 47 2.80 19.24 15.53
N LEU A 48 1.80 18.36 15.44
CA LEU A 48 2.01 16.94 15.14
C LEU A 48 2.67 16.75 13.77
N ARG A 49 2.17 17.46 12.76
CA ARG A 49 2.75 17.41 11.41
C ARG A 49 4.20 17.89 11.40
N GLN A 50 4.51 18.97 12.13
CA GLN A 50 5.88 19.46 12.22
C GLN A 50 6.79 18.48 12.96
N HIS A 51 6.30 17.80 14.00
CA HIS A 51 7.05 16.78 14.73
C HIS A 51 7.47 15.61 13.82
N VAL A 52 6.56 15.13 12.96
CA VAL A 52 6.86 14.07 11.96
C VAL A 52 7.83 14.54 10.88
N ARG A 53 7.70 15.78 10.41
CA ARG A 53 8.54 16.30 9.31
C ARG A 53 10.00 16.52 9.70
N ARG A 54 10.29 16.64 11.00
CA ARG A 54 11.69 16.70 11.46
C ARG A 54 12.35 15.35 11.19
N SER A 55 13.53 15.39 10.58
CA SER A 55 14.35 14.19 10.37
C SER A 55 14.75 13.58 11.73
N GLY A 56 14.60 12.27 11.89
CA GLY A 56 14.97 11.55 13.10
C GLY A 56 14.02 10.40 13.43
N GLY A 57 14.11 9.90 14.67
CA GLY A 57 13.34 8.72 15.11
C GLY A 57 11.82 8.88 15.02
N ALA A 58 11.28 10.10 15.16
CA ALA A 58 9.84 10.35 15.04
C ALA A 58 9.32 10.06 13.62
N ALA A 59 10.01 10.50 12.58
CA ALA A 59 9.62 10.23 11.20
C ALA A 59 9.61 8.73 10.90
N THR A 60 10.64 8.00 11.33
CA THR A 60 10.75 6.55 11.16
C THR A 60 9.66 5.79 11.92
N ALA A 61 9.41 6.15 13.18
CA ALA A 61 8.37 5.53 13.99
C ALA A 61 6.97 5.77 13.37
N TYR A 62 6.70 6.99 12.91
CA TYR A 62 5.45 7.31 12.24
C TYR A 62 5.27 6.55 10.92
N ALA A 63 6.33 6.44 10.10
CA ALA A 63 6.29 5.64 8.89
C ALA A 63 5.97 4.16 9.18
N ARG A 64 6.55 3.59 10.24
CA ARG A 64 6.22 2.23 10.69
C ARG A 64 4.77 2.10 11.14
N ALA A 65 4.27 3.03 11.95
CA ALA A 65 2.87 3.05 12.37
C ALA A 65 1.91 3.11 11.17
N ARG A 66 2.26 3.90 10.14
CA ARG A 66 1.50 3.97 8.88
C ARG A 66 1.49 2.67 8.08
N MET A 67 2.55 1.87 8.16
CA MET A 67 2.58 0.54 7.54
C MET A 67 1.68 -0.44 8.29
N LEU A 68 1.76 -0.44 9.63
CA LEU A 68 0.92 -1.29 10.49
C LEU A 68 -0.57 -0.96 10.37
N ALA A 69 -0.90 0.30 10.09
CA ALA A 69 -2.28 0.75 9.83
C ALA A 69 -2.98 0.04 8.66
N ALA A 70 -2.25 -0.68 7.80
CA ALA A 70 -2.83 -1.45 6.72
C ALA A 70 -3.85 -2.49 7.22
N GLU A 71 -3.55 -3.16 8.34
CA GLU A 71 -4.45 -4.16 8.95
C GLU A 71 -5.73 -3.48 9.49
N ALA A 72 -5.59 -2.34 10.18
CA ALA A 72 -6.73 -1.59 10.69
C ALA A 72 -7.65 -1.04 9.57
N PHE A 73 -7.07 -0.61 8.44
CA PHE A 73 -7.86 -0.19 7.28
C PHE A 73 -8.61 -1.35 6.64
N GLU A 74 -7.98 -2.52 6.56
CA GLU A 74 -8.62 -3.72 6.05
C GLU A 74 -9.81 -4.15 6.91
N ASP A 75 -9.65 -4.16 8.24
CA ASP A 75 -10.73 -4.48 9.16
C ASP A 75 -11.88 -3.47 9.10
N ARG A 76 -11.56 -2.17 8.97
CA ARG A 76 -12.58 -1.12 8.78
C ARG A 76 -13.33 -1.30 7.47
N LEU A 77 -12.62 -1.63 6.39
CA LEU A 77 -13.24 -1.91 5.09
C LEU A 77 -14.17 -3.12 5.19
N LEU A 78 -13.75 -4.21 5.83
CA LEU A 78 -14.60 -5.39 6.05
C LEU A 78 -15.88 -5.04 6.82
N LYS A 79 -15.77 -4.24 7.89
CA LYS A 79 -16.93 -3.75 8.65
C LYS A 79 -17.85 -2.88 7.79
N GLU A 80 -17.30 -1.99 6.96
CA GLU A 80 -18.10 -1.17 6.05
C GLU A 80 -18.84 -2.04 5.02
N LEU A 81 -18.19 -3.06 4.49
CA LEU A 81 -18.84 -4.00 3.56
C LEU A 81 -19.99 -4.79 4.21
N GLU A 82 -19.99 -4.98 5.54
CA GLU A 82 -21.10 -5.61 6.26
C GLU A 82 -22.33 -4.71 6.39
N THR A 83 -22.17 -3.38 6.24
CA THR A 83 -23.30 -2.42 6.24
C THR A 83 -24.05 -2.43 4.92
N VAL A 84 -23.39 -2.83 3.82
CA VAL A 84 -23.98 -2.95 2.48
C VAL A 84 -24.99 -4.11 2.46
N ARG A 85 -26.28 -3.75 2.47
CA ARG A 85 -27.46 -4.65 2.50
C ARG A 85 -28.59 -4.08 1.65
N GLY A 86 -29.62 -4.91 1.42
CA GLY A 86 -30.80 -4.55 0.61
C GLY A 86 -30.66 -4.97 -0.85
N ASP A 87 -31.56 -4.47 -1.70
CA ASP A 87 -31.73 -4.94 -3.08
C ASP A 87 -30.96 -4.10 -4.11
N ASP A 88 -30.08 -3.19 -3.66
CA ASP A 88 -29.18 -2.47 -4.56
C ASP A 88 -28.10 -3.41 -5.11
N THR A 89 -28.39 -3.96 -6.29
CA THR A 89 -27.50 -4.87 -7.01
C THR A 89 -26.13 -4.26 -7.31
N ALA A 90 -26.02 -2.94 -7.51
CA ALA A 90 -24.75 -2.29 -7.76
C ALA A 90 -23.87 -2.26 -6.51
N ALA A 91 -24.47 -1.93 -5.36
CA ALA A 91 -23.78 -1.95 -4.07
C ALA A 91 -23.37 -3.38 -3.67
N LEU A 92 -24.25 -4.37 -3.87
CA LEU A 92 -23.94 -5.79 -3.61
C LEU A 92 -22.80 -6.30 -4.51
N ARG A 93 -22.79 -5.91 -5.78
CA ARG A 93 -21.71 -6.26 -6.70
C ARG A 93 -20.39 -5.65 -6.26
N LEU A 94 -20.38 -4.37 -5.91
CA LEU A 94 -19.20 -3.68 -5.38
C LEU A 94 -18.65 -4.40 -4.13
N ARG A 95 -19.54 -4.84 -3.23
CA ARG A 95 -19.15 -5.62 -2.06
C ARG A 95 -18.45 -6.92 -2.43
N ILE A 96 -19.03 -7.72 -3.33
CA ILE A 96 -18.44 -8.99 -3.78
C ILE A 96 -17.08 -8.76 -4.44
N ASP A 97 -16.98 -7.76 -5.31
CA ASP A 97 -15.74 -7.46 -6.04
C ASP A 97 -14.63 -6.99 -5.09
N THR A 98 -14.98 -6.17 -4.08
CA THR A 98 -14.04 -5.75 -3.03
C THR A 98 -13.54 -6.94 -2.21
N LEU A 99 -14.42 -7.88 -1.83
CA LEU A 99 -14.03 -9.09 -1.10
C LEU A 99 -13.11 -9.99 -1.94
N LYS A 100 -13.43 -10.20 -3.22
CA LYS A 100 -12.57 -10.97 -4.15
C LYS A 100 -11.19 -10.36 -4.26
N TRP A 101 -11.12 -9.04 -4.44
CA TRP A 101 -9.85 -8.32 -4.49
C TRP A 101 -9.04 -8.53 -3.19
N LEU A 102 -9.69 -8.42 -2.03
CA LEU A 102 -9.05 -8.62 -0.75
C LEU A 102 -8.50 -10.04 -0.57
N MET A 103 -9.30 -11.05 -0.92
CA MET A 103 -8.90 -12.46 -0.90
C MET A 103 -7.70 -12.71 -1.82
N SER A 104 -7.68 -12.08 -3.00
CA SER A 104 -6.54 -12.14 -3.94
C SER A 104 -5.26 -11.56 -3.34
N LYS A 105 -5.35 -10.51 -2.52
CA LYS A 105 -4.18 -9.93 -1.82
C LYS A 105 -3.74 -10.75 -0.60
N ARG A 106 -4.67 -11.25 0.22
CA ARG A 106 -4.36 -12.05 1.43
C ARG A 106 -3.78 -13.42 1.11
N ALA A 107 -4.27 -14.07 0.05
CA ALA A 107 -3.79 -15.38 -0.36
C ALA A 107 -3.59 -15.44 -1.88
N PRO A 108 -2.53 -14.80 -2.42
CA PRO A 108 -2.25 -14.77 -3.86
C PRO A 108 -2.07 -16.16 -4.46
N ALA A 109 -1.53 -17.13 -3.72
CA ALA A 109 -1.38 -18.50 -4.20
C ALA A 109 -2.73 -19.23 -4.41
N ARG A 110 -3.78 -18.84 -3.67
CA ARG A 110 -5.11 -19.45 -3.72
C ARG A 110 -6.08 -18.71 -4.63
N TYR A 111 -6.03 -17.38 -4.61
CA TYR A 111 -7.00 -16.50 -5.27
C TYR A 111 -6.35 -15.50 -6.23
N GLY A 112 -5.04 -15.57 -6.41
CA GLY A 112 -4.36 -14.84 -7.47
C GLY A 112 -4.79 -15.37 -8.83
N GLU A 113 -4.92 -14.46 -9.79
CA GLU A 113 -5.20 -14.82 -11.16
C GLU A 113 -4.00 -15.62 -11.70
N ARG A 114 -4.23 -16.87 -12.08
CA ARG A 114 -3.21 -17.65 -12.79
C ARG A 114 -3.13 -17.08 -14.20
N THR A 115 -2.26 -16.10 -14.40
CA THR A 115 -1.73 -15.84 -15.72
C THR A 115 -1.04 -17.13 -16.13
N GLY A 116 -1.66 -17.88 -17.05
CA GLY A 116 -1.00 -18.96 -17.75
C GLY A 116 0.25 -18.35 -18.36
N ALA A 117 1.40 -18.57 -17.73
CA ALA A 117 2.66 -18.40 -18.40
C ALA A 117 2.68 -19.49 -19.47
N ASP A 118 2.10 -19.20 -20.63
CA ASP A 118 2.63 -19.74 -21.87
C ASP A 118 4.09 -19.30 -21.88
N THR A 119 4.92 -20.15 -21.32
CA THR A 119 6.35 -20.11 -21.52
C THR A 119 6.53 -20.51 -22.97
N GLN A 120 6.23 -19.58 -23.87
CA GLN A 120 6.91 -19.56 -25.15
C GLN A 120 8.37 -19.34 -24.75
N ALA A 121 9.09 -20.47 -24.64
CA ALA A 121 10.53 -20.46 -24.48
C ALA A 121 11.06 -19.37 -25.43
N PRO A 122 11.91 -18.44 -24.95
CA PRO A 122 12.48 -17.46 -25.85
C PRO A 122 13.05 -18.28 -27.00
N ALA A 123 12.57 -18.04 -28.22
CA ALA A 123 13.12 -18.68 -29.39
C ALA A 123 14.63 -18.47 -29.27
N THR A 124 15.36 -19.52 -28.93
CA THR A 124 16.81 -19.46 -28.79
C THR A 124 17.26 -18.89 -30.12
N ARG A 125 17.73 -17.64 -30.12
CA ARG A 125 18.35 -17.06 -31.28
C ARG A 125 19.55 -17.94 -31.53
N ALA A 126 19.39 -18.92 -32.42
CA ALA A 126 20.46 -19.82 -32.79
C ALA A 126 21.62 -18.92 -33.17
N ALA A 127 22.76 -19.12 -32.51
CA ALA A 127 23.96 -18.33 -32.78
C ALA A 127 24.20 -18.34 -34.30
N PRO A 128 24.59 -17.21 -34.90
CA PRO A 128 24.90 -17.20 -36.32
C PRO A 128 25.95 -18.29 -36.60
N PRO A 129 25.75 -19.13 -37.63
CA PRO A 129 26.68 -20.23 -37.89
C PRO A 129 28.08 -19.66 -38.10
N GLY A 130 29.06 -20.21 -37.38
CA GLY A 130 30.44 -19.70 -37.40
C GLY A 130 31.16 -19.89 -38.74
N VAL A 131 30.65 -20.77 -39.61
CA VAL A 131 31.20 -21.02 -40.94
C VAL A 131 30.06 -21.37 -41.89
N ILE A 132 29.97 -20.64 -43.01
CA ILE A 132 29.10 -20.98 -44.13
C ILE A 132 29.99 -21.59 -45.22
N ARG A 133 29.80 -22.87 -45.54
CA ARG A 133 30.46 -23.51 -46.70
C ARG A 133 29.46 -23.61 -47.85
N ARG A 134 29.87 -23.13 -49.02
CA ARG A 134 29.14 -23.33 -50.27
C ARG A 134 29.74 -24.55 -50.97
N ILE A 135 28.95 -25.59 -51.13
CA ILE A 135 29.29 -26.72 -52.00
C ILE A 135 28.63 -26.45 -53.34
N ILE A 136 29.42 -26.37 -54.41
CA ILE A 136 28.89 -26.37 -55.77
C ILE A 136 28.78 -27.83 -56.16
N VAL A 137 27.55 -28.33 -56.24
CA VAL A 137 27.26 -29.67 -56.74
C VAL A 137 27.14 -29.56 -58.25
N ASP A 138 28.06 -30.18 -58.97
CA ASP A 138 27.99 -30.32 -60.42
C ASP A 138 26.97 -31.42 -60.74
N PRO A 139 25.85 -31.13 -61.41
CA PRO A 139 24.74 -32.08 -61.54
C PRO A 139 25.06 -33.34 -62.36
N GLU A 140 26.22 -33.40 -63.02
CA GLU A 140 26.61 -34.56 -63.83
C GLU A 140 27.34 -35.67 -63.06
N GLN A 141 27.61 -35.50 -61.76
CA GLN A 141 28.36 -36.49 -60.96
C GLN A 141 27.51 -37.21 -59.90
N ASP A 142 26.18 -37.05 -59.89
CA ASP A 142 25.30 -37.70 -58.91
C ASP A 142 24.12 -38.44 -59.57
N ILE A 143 24.44 -39.19 -60.62
CA ILE A 143 23.59 -40.28 -61.12
C ILE A 143 24.47 -41.50 -61.40
N SER A 144 24.76 -42.29 -60.35
CA SER A 144 24.68 -43.75 -60.43
C SER A 144 24.69 -44.42 -59.06
#